data_AF-A0A7X6NTZ1-F1
#
_entry.id   AF-A0A7X6NTZ1-F1
#
_cell.length_a   1.000
_cell.length_b   1.000
_cell.length_c   1.000
_cell.angle_alpha   90.00
_cell.angle_beta   90.00
_cell.angle_gamma   90.00
#
_symmetry.space_group_name_H-M   'P 1'
#
loop_
_entity.id
_entity.type
_entity.pdbx_description
1 polymer ?
#
loop_
_entity_poly.entity_id
_entity_poly.type
_entity_poly.pdbx_seq_one_letter_code
_entity_poly.pdbx_strand_id
1 'polypeptide(L)'
;PGDLVVLPLKTQPGYMAVGRCTGPYFYDEAAPRWGRHVLPVDWLPEHISKDVLGLDFQASVNGARTVFEVERNNAAARLLTVLERGDDPGRNLAAEGQEPVRRWLLDQALLEELAKADGPLRPMDAYARVEDRLRGQLTDYELAPFRPDDDTPRWRLNLGWSTTDMVAAGWMTKGREGWAVTDAGREALASHPDGVGLEVDSEQAYREKLKARRESSPEDPGYAQILEAALELLEPGQWTSYSDLAAVAKTNVQTVGNFINRTSVEGAHRVMGKDGRPAAGFAWTDGRPGTQREALESEGLQFDASGVASEAQHLRTEDFREFLEAKGILRVLPRRAWLVRGSSVDGRDLIPTWRQQGFASLRASKLREVESDISRDKLKEIVNDDYSQTSYAAKAAKVDEFHAFLSRMQIDDVIATTSQGRLFVGTITGPAEHLKSPDGLSNLRRPVAWAPDGVDYAELPGEVKARLQIQYDVVEMTQQLEVLEKLLITQRPTAEEEPSLPASVLEAELVLPDATDQLAESLNVDAEWLQECIDLLSDRPQLIFFGPPGTGKTFIAQALARHLTDENNVRLVQFH
;
A
#
# COMPACT_ATOMS: atom_id res chain seq x y z
N PRO A 1 -27.54 8.35 -14.64
CA PRO A 1 -27.40 9.60 -15.42
C PRO A 1 -26.51 10.60 -14.66
N GLY A 2 -25.47 11.12 -15.31
CA GLY A 2 -24.45 11.97 -14.69
C GLY A 2 -23.07 11.33 -14.59
N ASP A 3 -23.01 10.00 -14.51
CA ASP A 3 -21.78 9.21 -14.37
C ASP A 3 -20.83 9.41 -15.54
N LEU A 4 -19.53 9.45 -15.25
CA LEU A 4 -18.48 9.46 -16.27
C LEU A 4 -18.21 8.03 -16.75
N VAL A 5 -18.18 7.87 -18.07
CA VAL A 5 -17.84 6.61 -18.73
C VAL A 5 -16.50 6.79 -19.42
N VAL A 6 -15.53 5.94 -19.09
CA VAL A 6 -14.20 5.91 -19.72
C VAL A 6 -14.10 4.66 -20.59
N LEU A 7 -13.68 4.85 -21.84
CA LEU A 7 -13.47 3.76 -22.79
C LEU A 7 -12.04 3.81 -23.36
N PRO A 8 -11.15 2.91 -22.91
CA PRO A 8 -9.86 2.69 -23.57
C PRO A 8 -10.01 2.35 -25.06
N LEU A 9 -9.38 3.13 -25.93
CA LEU A 9 -9.52 2.94 -27.38
C LEU A 9 -8.52 1.92 -27.91
N LYS A 10 -9.04 0.84 -28.52
CA LYS A 10 -8.20 -0.14 -29.24
C LYS A 10 -7.76 0.37 -30.61
N THR A 11 -8.55 1.24 -31.22
CA THR A 11 -8.29 1.86 -32.53
C THR A 11 -7.20 2.93 -32.46
N GLN A 12 -7.00 3.53 -31.28
CA GLN A 12 -5.95 4.51 -31.02
C GLN A 12 -5.26 4.14 -29.69
N PRO A 13 -4.30 3.21 -29.71
CA PRO A 13 -3.58 2.78 -28.51
C PRO A 13 -2.96 3.97 -27.77
N GLY A 14 -3.08 3.97 -26.45
CA GLY A 14 -2.64 5.08 -25.60
C GLY A 14 -3.70 6.16 -25.37
N TYR A 15 -4.86 6.11 -26.02
CA TYR A 15 -5.94 7.08 -25.83
C TYR A 15 -7.19 6.45 -25.22
N MET A 16 -8.05 7.30 -24.65
CA MET A 16 -9.37 6.92 -24.14
C MET A 16 -10.43 7.94 -24.54
N ALA A 17 -11.65 7.44 -24.81
CA ALA A 17 -12.83 8.28 -24.93
C ALA A 17 -13.46 8.46 -23.54
N VAL A 18 -13.97 9.65 -23.27
CA VAL A 18 -14.69 9.97 -22.04
C VAL A 18 -16.04 10.53 -22.40
N GLY A 19 -17.08 10.10 -21.71
CA GLY A 19 -18.44 10.59 -21.93
C GLY A 19 -19.24 10.65 -20.65
N ARG A 20 -20.39 11.33 -20.70
CA ARG A 20 -21.35 11.40 -19.58
C ARG A 20 -22.59 10.59 -19.89
N CYS A 21 -22.98 9.73 -18.97
CA CYS A 21 -24.22 8.96 -19.06
C CYS A 21 -25.43 9.90 -19.04
N THR A 22 -26.25 9.90 -20.11
CA THR A 22 -27.37 10.83 -20.27
C THR A 22 -28.72 10.26 -19.88
N GLY A 23 -28.81 8.96 -19.61
CA GLY A 23 -30.08 8.27 -19.36
C GLY A 23 -29.90 6.88 -18.75
N PRO A 24 -31.01 6.22 -18.40
CA PRO A 24 -30.96 4.89 -17.82
C PRO A 24 -30.54 3.83 -18.86
N TYR A 25 -30.07 2.70 -18.36
CA TYR A 25 -29.88 1.49 -19.16
C TYR A 25 -31.19 1.09 -19.86
N PHE A 26 -31.07 0.59 -21.10
CA PHE A 26 -32.16 -0.08 -21.79
C PHE A 26 -31.64 -1.25 -22.62
N TYR A 27 -32.56 -2.19 -22.89
CA TYR A 27 -32.32 -3.32 -23.79
C TYR A 27 -32.95 -3.02 -25.15
N ASP A 28 -32.13 -2.98 -26.20
CA ASP A 28 -32.57 -2.82 -27.58
C ASP A 28 -32.55 -4.18 -28.30
N GLU A 29 -33.72 -4.80 -28.40
CA GLU A 29 -33.86 -6.10 -29.07
C GLU A 29 -33.57 -6.03 -30.57
N ALA A 30 -33.77 -4.86 -31.20
CA ALA A 30 -33.54 -4.63 -32.61
C ALA A 30 -32.05 -4.42 -32.94
N ALA A 31 -31.21 -4.15 -31.94
CA ALA A 31 -29.77 -4.00 -32.12
C ALA A 31 -29.07 -5.35 -32.43
N PRO A 32 -27.91 -5.30 -33.11
CA PRO A 32 -27.06 -6.48 -33.28
C PRO A 32 -26.75 -7.16 -31.94
N ARG A 33 -26.54 -8.49 -31.97
CA ARG A 33 -26.41 -9.31 -30.75
C ARG A 33 -25.32 -8.81 -29.77
N TRP A 34 -24.29 -8.11 -30.27
CA TRP A 34 -23.20 -7.54 -29.48
C TRP A 34 -23.51 -6.14 -28.89
N GLY A 35 -24.65 -5.52 -29.21
CA GLY A 35 -25.00 -4.14 -28.84
C GLY A 35 -26.41 -3.96 -28.27
N ARG A 36 -27.03 -5.04 -27.76
CA ARG A 36 -28.40 -4.99 -27.23
C ARG A 36 -28.52 -4.37 -25.84
N HIS A 37 -27.43 -4.36 -25.08
CA HIS A 37 -27.39 -3.72 -23.77
C HIS A 37 -26.81 -2.32 -23.95
N VAL A 38 -27.63 -1.30 -23.76
CA VAL A 38 -27.26 0.08 -24.10
C VAL A 38 -27.33 0.97 -22.86
N LEU A 39 -26.28 1.75 -22.66
CA LEU A 39 -26.27 2.90 -21.79
C LEU A 39 -26.08 4.13 -22.67
N PRO A 40 -27.02 5.09 -22.69
CA PRO A 40 -26.87 6.29 -23.50
C PRO A 40 -25.78 7.19 -22.89
N VAL A 41 -24.76 7.50 -23.69
CA VAL A 41 -23.59 8.29 -23.28
C VAL A 41 -23.37 9.42 -24.29
N ASP A 42 -23.23 10.63 -23.78
CA ASP A 42 -22.75 11.78 -24.54
C ASP A 42 -21.23 11.81 -24.47
N TRP A 43 -20.58 11.40 -25.57
CA TRP A 43 -19.13 11.28 -25.64
C TRP A 43 -18.50 12.63 -25.95
N LEU A 44 -17.41 12.96 -25.25
CA LEU A 44 -16.62 14.13 -25.58
C LEU A 44 -15.99 13.96 -26.97
N PRO A 45 -15.89 15.06 -27.75
CA PRO A 45 -15.40 15.00 -29.12
C PRO A 45 -13.90 14.69 -29.20
N GLU A 46 -13.13 15.03 -28.16
CA GLU A 46 -11.69 14.82 -28.10
C GLU A 46 -11.34 13.60 -27.23
N HIS A 47 -10.39 12.79 -27.72
CA HIS A 47 -9.85 11.67 -26.95
C HIS A 47 -8.74 12.17 -26.02
N ILE A 48 -8.72 11.64 -24.80
CA ILE A 48 -7.71 11.98 -23.80
C ILE A 48 -6.55 10.98 -23.93
N SER A 49 -5.32 11.47 -23.96
CA SER A 49 -4.15 10.60 -23.85
C SER A 49 -4.09 10.01 -22.45
N LYS A 50 -3.86 8.70 -22.35
CA LYS A 50 -3.69 8.02 -21.06
C LYS A 50 -2.43 8.48 -20.33
N ASP A 51 -1.44 9.00 -21.06
CA ASP A 51 -0.17 9.48 -20.49
C ASP A 51 -0.34 10.69 -19.56
N VAL A 52 -1.50 11.35 -19.66
CA VAL A 52 -1.93 12.45 -18.80
C VAL A 52 -2.36 11.94 -17.42
N LEU A 53 -2.77 10.68 -17.32
CA LEU A 53 -3.17 10.05 -16.06
C LEU A 53 -1.94 9.58 -15.29
N GLY A 54 -1.96 9.71 -13.97
CA GLY A 54 -1.01 9.08 -13.06
C GLY A 54 -1.03 7.55 -13.22
N LEU A 55 0.13 6.93 -13.04
CA LEU A 55 0.34 5.52 -13.39
C LEU A 55 -0.60 4.53 -12.69
N ASP A 56 -1.09 4.89 -11.51
CA ASP A 56 -2.07 4.09 -10.79
C ASP A 56 -3.47 4.18 -11.36
N PHE A 57 -3.83 5.36 -11.88
CA PHE A 57 -5.11 5.55 -12.51
C PHE A 57 -5.07 4.90 -13.88
N GLN A 58 -3.96 5.01 -14.61
CA GLN A 58 -3.71 4.19 -15.80
C GLN A 58 -3.83 2.68 -15.51
N ALA A 59 -3.22 2.21 -14.42
CA ALA A 59 -3.31 0.80 -14.03
C ALA A 59 -4.75 0.39 -13.73
N SER A 60 -5.52 1.26 -13.07
CA SER A 60 -6.93 1.04 -12.75
C SER A 60 -7.81 1.00 -14.00
N VAL A 61 -7.64 1.95 -14.93
CA VAL A 61 -8.37 2.01 -16.21
C VAL A 61 -8.05 0.84 -17.14
N ASN A 62 -6.84 0.27 -17.04
CA ASN A 62 -6.45 -0.93 -17.79
C ASN A 62 -6.79 -2.24 -17.04
N GLY A 63 -7.62 -2.19 -16.00
CA GLY A 63 -8.04 -3.35 -15.21
C GLY A 63 -8.69 -4.47 -16.05
N ALA A 64 -8.62 -5.71 -15.56
CA ALA A 64 -9.03 -6.89 -16.30
C ALA A 64 -10.55 -7.04 -16.52
N ARG A 65 -11.39 -6.17 -15.95
CA ARG A 65 -12.85 -6.25 -16.02
C ARG A 65 -13.39 -5.49 -17.24
N THR A 66 -14.44 -6.02 -17.86
CA THR A 66 -15.06 -5.43 -19.07
C THR A 66 -15.85 -4.15 -18.78
N VAL A 67 -16.54 -4.07 -17.65
CA VAL A 67 -17.23 -2.89 -17.13
C VAL A 67 -17.08 -2.91 -15.60
N PHE A 68 -16.64 -1.81 -15.01
CA PHE A 68 -16.48 -1.64 -13.57
C PHE A 68 -16.36 -0.15 -13.23
N GLU A 69 -16.72 0.20 -12.01
CA GLU A 69 -16.48 1.52 -11.45
C GLU A 69 -15.03 1.61 -10.96
N VAL A 70 -14.39 2.76 -11.15
CA VAL A 70 -13.04 3.03 -10.65
C VAL A 70 -13.18 4.02 -9.49
N GLU A 71 -13.25 3.51 -8.27
CA GLU A 71 -13.33 4.35 -7.06
C GLU A 71 -11.96 4.63 -6.45
N ARG A 72 -10.99 3.74 -6.69
CA ARG A 72 -9.68 3.78 -6.05
C ARG A 72 -8.92 5.08 -6.35
N ASN A 73 -8.23 5.59 -5.33
CA ASN A 73 -7.36 6.77 -5.43
C ASN A 73 -8.08 8.00 -6.01
N ASN A 74 -9.36 8.21 -5.66
CA ASN A 74 -10.19 9.34 -6.11
C ASN A 74 -10.28 9.51 -7.64
N ALA A 75 -10.22 8.40 -8.38
CA ALA A 75 -10.18 8.39 -9.84
C ALA A 75 -11.27 9.24 -10.52
N ALA A 76 -12.50 9.26 -10.01
CA ALA A 76 -13.58 10.06 -10.59
C ALA A 76 -13.30 11.58 -10.50
N ALA A 77 -12.86 12.06 -9.33
CA ALA A 77 -12.50 13.45 -9.11
C ALA A 77 -11.24 13.85 -9.88
N ARG A 78 -10.26 12.92 -10.00
CA ARG A 78 -9.06 13.11 -10.82
C ARG A 78 -9.42 13.26 -12.29
N LEU A 79 -10.32 12.42 -12.79
CA LEU A 79 -10.77 12.50 -14.17
C LEU A 79 -11.50 13.80 -14.47
N LEU A 80 -12.32 14.30 -13.54
CA LEU A 80 -12.93 15.63 -13.67
C LEU A 80 -11.86 16.73 -13.76
N THR A 81 -10.81 16.64 -12.93
CA THR A 81 -9.69 17.59 -12.97
C THR A 81 -8.93 17.52 -14.31
N VAL A 82 -8.66 16.32 -14.81
CA VAL A 82 -8.04 16.11 -16.14
C VAL A 82 -8.89 16.72 -17.24
N LEU A 83 -10.21 16.59 -17.16
CA LEU A 83 -11.14 17.17 -18.14
C LEU A 83 -11.16 18.70 -18.11
N GLU A 84 -10.93 19.30 -16.95
CA GLU A 84 -10.95 20.76 -16.77
C GLU A 84 -9.60 21.42 -17.03
N ARG A 85 -8.51 20.80 -16.58
CA ARG A 85 -7.16 21.38 -16.53
C ARG A 85 -6.17 20.73 -17.49
N GLY A 86 -6.43 19.50 -17.92
CA GLY A 86 -5.58 18.76 -18.84
C GLY A 86 -4.46 17.95 -18.19
N ASP A 87 -4.44 17.84 -16.85
CA ASP A 87 -3.45 17.09 -16.08
C ASP A 87 -4.08 16.32 -14.91
N ASP A 88 -3.50 15.18 -14.54
CA ASP A 88 -3.95 14.40 -13.38
C ASP A 88 -3.29 14.89 -12.09
N PRO A 89 -4.08 15.35 -11.10
CA PRO A 89 -3.57 15.84 -9.81
C PRO A 89 -2.88 14.78 -8.94
N GLY A 90 -2.93 13.50 -9.35
CA GLY A 90 -2.37 12.37 -8.61
C GLY A 90 -3.32 11.82 -7.53
N ARG A 91 -2.87 10.77 -6.83
CA ARG A 91 -3.70 10.04 -5.85
C ARG A 91 -4.04 10.85 -4.60
N ASN A 92 -3.18 11.81 -4.26
CA ASN A 92 -3.36 12.70 -3.13
C ASN A 92 -4.15 13.94 -3.58
N LEU A 93 -5.27 13.73 -4.26
CA LEU A 93 -6.29 14.76 -4.27
C LEU A 93 -6.62 15.04 -2.82
N ALA A 94 -6.47 16.29 -2.46
CA ALA A 94 -6.94 16.80 -1.20
C ALA A 94 -8.43 16.43 -1.01
N ALA A 95 -8.86 16.32 0.24
CA ALA A 95 -10.28 16.16 0.56
C ALA A 95 -11.13 17.18 -0.23
N GLU A 96 -12.37 16.79 -0.58
CA GLU A 96 -13.28 17.54 -1.46
C GLU A 96 -13.11 19.06 -1.39
N GLY A 97 -12.59 19.66 -2.48
CA GLY A 97 -12.53 21.12 -2.66
C GLY A 97 -11.15 21.79 -2.51
N GLN A 98 -10.07 21.05 -2.28
CA GLN A 98 -8.71 21.61 -2.21
C GLN A 98 -7.90 21.32 -3.48
N GLU A 99 -7.23 22.34 -4.03
CA GLU A 99 -6.44 22.25 -5.27
C GLU A 99 -5.16 21.41 -5.07
N PRO A 100 -4.73 20.63 -6.08
CA PRO A 100 -3.46 19.89 -6.03
C PRO A 100 -2.25 20.81 -5.87
N VAL A 101 -1.10 20.24 -5.48
CA VAL A 101 0.16 20.98 -5.43
C VAL A 101 0.53 21.44 -6.83
N ARG A 102 0.63 22.75 -7.04
CA ARG A 102 0.92 23.35 -8.35
C ARG A 102 2.41 23.25 -8.65
N ARG A 103 2.86 22.08 -9.11
CA ARG A 103 4.28 21.81 -9.40
C ARG A 103 4.86 22.75 -10.44
N TRP A 104 4.11 23.11 -11.48
CA TRP A 104 4.52 24.13 -12.46
C TRP A 104 4.96 25.45 -11.80
N LEU A 105 4.24 25.91 -10.77
CA LEU A 105 4.53 27.14 -10.05
C LEU A 105 5.80 27.01 -9.21
N LEU A 106 5.98 25.85 -8.57
CA LEU A 106 7.17 25.54 -7.77
C LEU A 106 8.42 25.43 -8.65
N ASP A 107 8.31 24.75 -9.79
CA ASP A 107 9.38 24.52 -10.76
C ASP A 107 9.81 25.85 -11.38
N GLN A 108 8.85 26.67 -11.82
CA GLN A 108 9.09 28.02 -12.31
C GLN A 108 9.79 28.87 -11.24
N ALA A 109 9.25 28.92 -10.03
CA ALA A 109 9.81 29.71 -8.94
C ALA A 109 11.25 29.29 -8.62
N LEU A 110 11.54 27.99 -8.58
CA LEU A 110 12.89 27.51 -8.32
C LEU A 110 13.85 27.88 -9.44
N LEU A 111 13.50 27.60 -10.71
CA LEU A 111 14.39 27.90 -11.84
C LEU A 111 14.67 29.40 -11.94
N GLU A 112 13.68 30.26 -11.67
CA GLU A 112 13.87 31.71 -11.63
C GLU A 112 14.80 32.16 -10.50
N GLU A 113 14.65 31.60 -9.30
CA GLU A 113 15.52 31.93 -8.16
C GLU A 113 16.95 31.43 -8.37
N LEU A 114 17.13 30.27 -9.00
CA LEU A 114 18.43 29.77 -9.44
C LEU A 114 19.03 30.65 -10.56
N ALA A 115 18.22 31.18 -11.47
CA ALA A 115 18.66 32.07 -12.55
C ALA A 115 19.08 33.46 -12.06
N LYS A 116 18.49 33.95 -10.97
CA LYS A 116 18.84 35.23 -10.34
C LYS A 116 20.05 35.13 -9.41
N ALA A 117 20.42 33.92 -8.99
CA ALA A 117 21.54 33.74 -8.07
C ALA A 117 22.89 33.98 -8.77
N ASP A 118 23.81 34.68 -8.09
CA ASP A 118 25.18 34.94 -8.57
C ASP A 118 26.07 33.67 -8.55
N GLY A 119 25.52 32.50 -8.22
CA GLY A 119 26.20 31.22 -8.13
C GLY A 119 25.27 30.11 -7.60
N PRO A 120 25.79 28.89 -7.43
CA PRO A 120 24.98 27.78 -6.92
C PRO A 120 24.39 28.06 -5.54
N LEU A 121 23.11 27.71 -5.35
CA LEU A 121 22.40 27.84 -4.07
C LEU A 121 22.39 26.53 -3.31
N ARG A 122 22.61 26.56 -1.99
CA ARG A 122 22.36 25.36 -1.18
C ARG A 122 20.87 25.02 -1.21
N PRO A 123 20.48 23.73 -1.11
CA PRO A 123 19.06 23.34 -1.20
C PRO A 123 18.17 24.09 -0.23
N MET A 124 18.59 24.21 1.04
CA MET A 124 17.86 24.96 2.06
C MET A 124 17.67 26.44 1.70
N ASP A 125 18.68 27.07 1.09
CA ASP A 125 18.59 28.47 0.66
C ASP A 125 17.67 28.60 -0.55
N ALA A 126 17.71 27.65 -1.48
CA ALA A 126 16.81 27.59 -2.62
C ALA A 126 15.34 27.43 -2.17
N TYR A 127 15.07 26.50 -1.24
CA TYR A 127 13.75 26.33 -0.64
C TYR A 127 13.27 27.60 0.06
N ALA A 128 14.12 28.23 0.88
CA ALA A 128 13.75 29.46 1.58
C ALA A 128 13.43 30.61 0.61
N ARG A 129 14.16 30.73 -0.51
CA ARG A 129 13.87 31.73 -1.54
C ARG A 129 12.57 31.45 -2.29
N VAL A 130 12.29 30.18 -2.62
CA VAL A 130 11.02 29.79 -3.24
C VAL A 130 9.84 30.06 -2.29
N GLU A 131 9.98 29.69 -1.02
CA GLU A 131 8.98 29.97 0.02
C GLU A 131 8.71 31.48 0.15
N ASP A 132 9.76 32.30 0.18
CA ASP A 132 9.60 33.75 0.27
C ASP A 132 8.95 34.34 -0.99
N ARG A 133 9.34 33.87 -2.18
CA ARG A 133 8.74 34.27 -3.47
C ARG A 133 7.26 33.92 -3.55
N LEU A 134 6.87 32.75 -3.06
CA LEU A 134 5.50 32.23 -3.11
C LEU A 134 4.69 32.52 -1.84
N ARG A 135 5.22 33.35 -0.94
CA ARG A 135 4.55 33.74 0.30
C ARG A 135 3.18 34.36 -0.01
N GLY A 136 2.13 33.79 0.57
CA GLY A 136 0.74 34.22 0.35
C GLY A 136 0.14 33.78 -1.00
N GLN A 137 0.89 33.05 -1.83
CA GLN A 137 0.39 32.44 -3.07
C GLN A 137 0.10 30.95 -2.88
N LEU A 138 0.86 30.27 -2.02
CA LEU A 138 0.65 28.85 -1.70
C LEU A 138 -0.71 28.63 -1.04
N THR A 139 -1.39 27.55 -1.43
CA THR A 139 -2.69 27.17 -0.84
C THR A 139 -2.52 26.57 0.55
N ASP A 140 -3.61 26.53 1.33
CA ASP A 140 -3.62 25.83 2.62
C ASP A 140 -3.24 24.35 2.45
N TYR A 141 -3.60 23.73 1.33
CA TYR A 141 -3.21 22.35 1.02
C TYR A 141 -1.71 22.21 0.78
N GLU A 142 -1.11 23.12 -0.01
CA GLU A 142 0.33 23.13 -0.28
C GLU A 142 1.16 23.39 0.99
N LEU A 143 0.64 24.23 1.89
CA LEU A 143 1.24 24.54 3.19
C LEU A 143 1.01 23.44 4.24
N ALA A 144 -0.04 22.62 4.09
CA ALA A 144 -0.34 21.57 5.03
C ALA A 144 0.79 20.53 5.08
N PRO A 145 1.04 19.95 6.27
CA PRO A 145 2.07 18.93 6.44
C PRO A 145 1.73 17.68 5.65
N PHE A 146 2.68 17.17 4.88
CA PHE A 146 2.48 16.03 3.98
C PHE A 146 1.95 14.80 4.72
N ARG A 147 2.32 14.64 5.99
CA ARG A 147 1.83 13.59 6.87
C ARG A 147 1.39 14.17 8.22
N PRO A 148 0.49 13.49 8.94
CA PRO A 148 0.08 13.91 10.28
C PRO A 148 1.23 14.00 11.31
N ASP A 149 2.31 13.24 11.11
CA ASP A 149 3.45 13.15 12.04
C ASP A 149 4.73 13.82 11.51
N ASP A 150 4.64 14.58 10.40
CA ASP A 150 5.77 15.27 9.76
C ASP A 150 5.36 16.70 9.40
N ASP A 151 6.04 17.69 9.99
CA ASP A 151 5.80 19.11 9.74
C ASP A 151 6.29 19.57 8.34
N THR A 152 6.86 18.69 7.53
CA THR A 152 7.30 19.01 6.17
C THR A 152 6.09 19.35 5.30
N PRO A 153 6.01 20.58 4.74
CA PRO A 153 4.86 20.98 3.95
C PRO A 153 4.86 20.30 2.58
N ARG A 154 3.67 20.03 2.04
CA ARG A 154 3.43 19.37 0.75
C ARG A 154 4.24 19.98 -0.40
N TRP A 155 4.26 21.30 -0.49
CA TRP A 155 4.96 22.00 -1.57
C TRP A 155 6.46 21.66 -1.59
N ARG A 156 7.09 21.53 -0.41
CA ARG A 156 8.53 21.33 -0.29
C ARG A 156 8.94 19.94 -0.76
N LEU A 157 8.17 18.93 -0.37
CA LEU A 157 8.40 17.56 -0.84
C LEU A 157 8.24 17.45 -2.36
N ASN A 158 7.18 18.04 -2.91
CA ASN A 158 6.91 18.02 -4.35
C ASN A 158 7.98 18.75 -5.16
N LEU A 159 8.46 19.91 -4.68
CA LEU A 159 9.56 20.61 -5.33
C LEU A 159 10.85 19.77 -5.32
N GLY A 160 11.13 19.08 -4.22
CA GLY A 160 12.25 18.12 -4.16
C GLY A 160 12.15 17.04 -5.24
N TRP A 161 10.95 16.50 -5.47
CA TRP A 161 10.72 15.54 -6.56
C TRP A 161 10.95 16.16 -7.94
N SER A 162 10.40 17.36 -8.17
CA SER A 162 10.59 18.09 -9.43
C SER A 162 12.06 18.38 -9.74
N THR A 163 12.88 18.65 -8.72
CA THR A 163 14.30 18.92 -8.99
C THR A 163 15.03 17.71 -9.59
N THR A 164 14.58 16.49 -9.29
CA THR A 164 15.13 15.27 -9.93
C THR A 164 14.71 15.17 -11.40
N ASP A 165 13.48 15.59 -11.72
CA ASP A 165 12.98 15.68 -13.09
C ASP A 165 13.74 16.73 -13.90
N MET A 166 13.91 17.93 -13.33
CA MET A 166 14.65 19.04 -13.94
C MET A 166 16.13 18.72 -14.16
N VAL A 167 16.76 17.92 -13.30
CA VAL A 167 18.12 17.40 -13.55
C VAL A 167 18.13 16.45 -14.74
N ALA A 168 17.15 15.57 -14.88
CA ALA A 168 17.07 14.67 -16.03
C ALA A 168 16.77 15.42 -17.35
N ALA A 169 15.99 16.49 -17.28
CA ALA A 169 15.78 17.43 -18.39
C ALA A 169 17.03 18.28 -18.70
N GLY A 170 18.05 18.24 -17.84
CA GLY A 170 19.26 19.04 -17.96
C GLY A 170 19.06 20.53 -17.64
N TRP A 171 17.94 20.90 -17.01
CA TRP A 171 17.58 22.29 -16.70
C TRP A 171 18.28 22.83 -15.46
N MET A 172 18.69 21.96 -14.56
CA MET A 172 19.48 22.31 -13.39
C MET A 172 20.55 21.25 -13.12
N THR A 173 21.55 21.64 -12.33
CA THR A 173 22.57 20.73 -11.80
C THR A 173 22.45 20.68 -10.28
N LYS A 174 22.68 19.49 -9.70
CA LYS A 174 22.85 19.29 -8.26
C LYS A 174 24.30 18.90 -8.01
N GLY A 175 25.03 19.69 -7.23
CA GLY A 175 26.42 19.42 -6.90
C GLY A 175 26.75 19.79 -5.45
N ARG A 176 27.99 19.52 -5.05
CA ARG A 176 28.51 19.87 -3.71
C ARG A 176 28.41 21.35 -3.39
N GLU A 177 28.59 22.20 -4.40
CA GLU A 177 28.52 23.66 -4.22
C GLU A 177 27.08 24.18 -4.15
N GLY A 178 26.10 23.35 -4.52
CA GLY A 178 24.68 23.69 -4.51
C GLY A 178 23.98 23.33 -5.82
N TRP A 179 22.81 23.93 -6.00
CA TRP A 179 21.97 23.85 -7.17
C TRP A 179 22.20 25.05 -8.07
N ALA A 180 22.27 24.83 -9.38
CA ALA A 180 22.41 25.90 -10.36
C ALA A 180 21.57 25.61 -11.59
N VAL A 181 20.94 26.64 -12.16
CA VAL A 181 20.22 26.54 -13.43
C VAL A 181 21.20 26.48 -14.60
N THR A 182 20.87 25.71 -15.63
CA THR A 182 21.65 25.60 -16.87
C THR A 182 21.10 26.53 -17.95
N ASP A 183 21.76 26.58 -19.11
CA ASP A 183 21.22 27.28 -20.28
C ASP A 183 19.91 26.67 -20.76
N ALA A 184 19.80 25.33 -20.77
CA ALA A 184 18.55 24.63 -21.11
C ALA A 184 17.41 24.98 -20.13
N GLY A 185 17.70 25.15 -18.84
CA GLY A 185 16.69 25.58 -17.86
C GLY A 185 16.23 27.02 -18.08
N ARG A 186 17.14 27.91 -18.49
CA ARG A 186 16.79 29.28 -18.90
C ARG A 186 15.94 29.31 -20.16
N GLU A 187 16.24 28.45 -21.14
CA GLU A 187 15.43 28.28 -22.35
C GLU A 187 14.04 27.73 -22.03
N ALA A 188 13.94 26.74 -21.12
CA ALA A 188 12.66 26.19 -20.68
C ALA A 188 11.76 27.24 -20.00
N LEU A 189 12.34 28.10 -19.15
CA LEU A 189 11.63 29.26 -18.57
C LEU A 189 11.16 30.24 -19.65
N ALA A 190 11.96 30.44 -20.70
CA ALA A 190 11.60 31.34 -21.79
C ALA A 190 10.49 30.76 -22.69
N SER A 191 10.42 29.43 -22.86
CA SER A 191 9.37 28.76 -23.63
C SER A 191 8.05 28.60 -22.87
N HIS A 192 8.10 28.61 -21.52
CA HIS A 192 6.95 28.51 -20.62
C HIS A 192 6.84 29.76 -19.73
N PRO A 193 6.46 30.93 -20.28
CA PRO A 193 6.50 32.19 -19.55
C PRO A 193 5.55 32.27 -18.35
N ASP A 194 4.50 31.45 -18.31
CA ASP A 194 3.57 31.27 -17.19
C ASP A 194 3.88 30.02 -16.35
N GLY A 195 4.96 29.31 -16.66
CA GLY A 195 5.42 28.11 -15.97
C GLY A 195 4.64 26.83 -16.29
N VAL A 196 3.44 26.95 -16.89
CA VAL A 196 2.56 25.82 -17.19
C VAL A 196 3.24 24.89 -18.19
N GLY A 197 3.34 23.59 -17.86
CA GLY A 197 3.96 22.57 -18.72
C GLY A 197 5.41 22.25 -18.36
N LEU A 198 6.08 23.05 -17.53
CA LEU A 198 7.46 22.75 -17.06
C LEU A 198 7.55 21.41 -16.33
N GLU A 199 6.56 21.11 -15.51
CA GLU A 199 6.43 19.87 -14.75
C GLU A 199 6.23 18.67 -15.69
N VAL A 200 5.44 18.84 -16.76
CA VAL A 200 5.17 17.78 -17.75
C VAL A 200 6.43 17.47 -18.55
N ASP A 201 7.10 18.50 -19.05
CA ASP A 201 8.30 18.37 -19.87
C ASP A 201 9.47 17.76 -19.08
N SER A 202 9.68 18.23 -17.85
CA SER A 202 10.75 17.68 -17.01
C SER A 202 10.49 16.23 -16.59
N GLU A 203 9.24 15.89 -16.26
CA GLU A 203 8.87 14.50 -15.99
C GLU A 203 9.08 13.60 -17.19
N GLN A 204 8.70 14.06 -18.38
CA GLN A 204 8.87 13.30 -19.61
C GLN A 204 10.36 12.99 -19.86
N ALA A 205 11.25 13.97 -19.64
CA ALA A 205 12.70 13.74 -19.73
C ALA A 205 13.19 12.68 -18.75
N TYR A 206 12.69 12.67 -17.50
CA TYR A 206 13.02 11.62 -16.53
C TYR A 206 12.52 10.24 -16.97
N ARG A 207 11.28 10.14 -17.49
CA ARG A 207 10.73 8.88 -18.02
C ARG A 207 11.54 8.36 -19.20
N GLU A 208 11.97 9.23 -20.10
CA GLU A 208 12.82 8.88 -21.24
C GLU A 208 14.20 8.37 -20.78
N LYS A 209 14.82 9.04 -19.79
CA LYS A 209 16.05 8.56 -19.13
C LYS A 209 15.87 7.15 -18.57
N LEU A 210 14.75 6.88 -17.87
CA LEU A 210 14.44 5.54 -17.35
C LEU A 210 14.22 4.50 -18.46
N LYS A 211 13.49 4.87 -19.52
CA LYS A 211 13.20 3.99 -20.65
C LYS A 211 14.48 3.58 -21.38
N ALA A 212 15.35 4.55 -21.71
CA ALA A 212 16.64 4.28 -22.35
C ALA A 212 17.53 3.37 -21.49
N ARG A 213 17.46 3.51 -20.15
CA ARG A 213 18.17 2.64 -19.22
C ARG A 213 17.60 1.22 -19.19
N ARG A 214 16.28 1.06 -19.26
CA ARG A 214 15.61 -0.26 -19.34
C ARG A 214 15.90 -0.98 -20.65
N GLU A 215 15.96 -0.26 -21.77
CA GLU A 215 16.31 -0.84 -23.07
C GLU A 215 17.77 -1.37 -23.12
N SER A 216 18.66 -0.81 -22.31
CA SER A 216 20.04 -1.29 -22.16
C SER A 216 20.21 -2.42 -21.12
N SER A 217 19.18 -2.76 -20.36
CA SER A 217 19.13 -3.93 -19.44
C SER A 217 17.70 -4.46 -19.31
N PRO A 218 17.29 -5.40 -20.19
CA PRO A 218 15.88 -5.78 -20.39
C PRO A 218 15.26 -6.70 -19.31
N GLU A 219 15.94 -6.98 -18.20
CA GLU A 219 15.33 -7.73 -17.09
C GLU A 219 14.42 -6.81 -16.24
N ASP A 220 13.49 -7.40 -15.47
CA ASP A 220 12.66 -6.69 -14.49
C ASP A 220 13.54 -5.81 -13.59
N PRO A 221 13.08 -4.63 -13.11
CA PRO A 221 13.89 -3.77 -12.24
C PRO A 221 14.43 -4.56 -11.05
N GLY A 222 15.68 -4.99 -11.13
CA GLY A 222 16.36 -5.61 -10.01
C GLY A 222 16.39 -4.62 -8.85
N TYR A 223 16.58 -5.11 -7.62
CA TYR A 223 16.71 -4.26 -6.44
C TYR A 223 17.69 -3.08 -6.66
N ALA A 224 18.73 -3.25 -7.48
CA ALA A 224 19.68 -2.21 -7.85
C ALA A 224 19.00 -0.98 -8.50
N GLN A 225 18.12 -1.16 -9.49
CA GLN A 225 17.44 -0.02 -10.14
C GLN A 225 16.54 0.74 -9.16
N ILE A 226 15.88 0.01 -8.26
CA ILE A 226 15.04 0.61 -7.21
C ILE A 226 15.91 1.43 -6.24
N LEU A 227 17.05 0.87 -5.81
CA LEU A 227 17.98 1.57 -4.92
C LEU A 227 18.64 2.78 -5.58
N GLU A 228 19.04 2.69 -6.85
CA GLU A 228 19.60 3.84 -7.58
C GLU A 228 18.62 5.00 -7.65
N ALA A 229 17.36 4.73 -8.02
CA ALA A 229 16.34 5.77 -8.10
C ALA A 229 15.96 6.33 -6.72
N ALA A 230 15.96 5.49 -5.67
CA ALA A 230 15.77 5.95 -4.31
C ALA A 230 16.93 6.85 -3.83
N LEU A 231 18.17 6.56 -4.22
CA LEU A 231 19.31 7.43 -3.92
C LEU A 231 19.26 8.75 -4.68
N GLU A 232 18.81 8.75 -5.95
CA GLU A 232 18.61 9.98 -6.73
C GLU A 232 17.58 10.92 -6.09
N LEU A 233 16.61 10.37 -5.34
CA LEU A 233 15.62 11.15 -4.59
C LEU A 233 16.21 11.82 -3.34
N LEU A 234 17.21 11.21 -2.68
CA LEU A 234 17.76 11.74 -1.43
C LEU A 234 18.53 13.04 -1.66
N GLU A 235 18.04 14.14 -1.10
CA GLU A 235 18.64 15.46 -1.25
C GLU A 235 19.69 15.76 -0.17
N PRO A 236 20.62 16.71 -0.41
CA PRO A 236 21.48 17.21 0.65
C PRO A 236 20.65 17.76 1.82
N GLY A 237 21.01 17.33 3.03
CA GLY A 237 20.27 17.66 4.26
C GLY A 237 19.13 16.68 4.57
N GLN A 238 18.97 15.62 3.77
CA GLN A 238 18.09 14.49 4.07
C GLN A 238 18.90 13.22 4.35
N TRP A 239 18.26 12.25 5.01
CA TRP A 239 18.83 10.94 5.24
C TRP A 239 17.78 9.83 5.17
N THR A 240 18.24 8.59 5.03
CA THR A 240 17.40 7.40 5.18
C THR A 240 18.15 6.26 5.86
N SER A 241 17.43 5.18 6.21
CA SER A 241 18.04 3.98 6.77
C SER A 241 18.24 2.87 5.74
N TYR A 242 19.22 1.99 5.99
CA TYR A 242 19.34 0.74 5.23
C TYR A 242 18.07 -0.13 5.29
N SER A 243 17.29 -0.01 6.36
CA SER A 243 16.06 -0.80 6.54
C SER A 243 14.93 -0.30 5.64
N ASP A 244 14.82 1.02 5.47
CA ASP A 244 13.83 1.64 4.58
C ASP A 244 14.11 1.30 3.11
N LEU A 245 15.37 1.44 2.70
CA LEU A 245 15.81 1.04 1.37
C LEU A 245 15.62 -0.45 1.09
N ALA A 246 15.83 -1.31 2.09
CA ALA A 246 15.59 -2.75 1.96
C ALA A 246 14.11 -3.06 1.77
N ALA A 247 13.24 -2.41 2.55
CA ALA A 247 11.79 -2.59 2.47
C ALA A 247 11.23 -2.14 1.12
N VAL A 248 11.67 -0.99 0.59
CA VAL A 248 11.18 -0.49 -0.71
C VAL A 248 11.69 -1.34 -1.88
N ALA A 249 12.95 -1.77 -1.84
CA ALA A 249 13.56 -2.61 -2.88
C ALA A 249 13.25 -4.11 -2.74
N LYS A 250 12.38 -4.49 -1.79
CA LYS A 250 11.99 -5.90 -1.50
C LYS A 250 13.20 -6.82 -1.32
N THR A 251 14.21 -6.33 -0.59
CA THR A 251 15.48 -7.03 -0.35
C THR A 251 15.82 -7.01 1.15
N ASN A 252 17.08 -7.26 1.52
CA ASN A 252 17.56 -7.21 2.90
C ASN A 252 18.66 -6.16 3.10
N VAL A 253 18.90 -5.80 4.36
CA VAL A 253 19.88 -4.77 4.77
C VAL A 253 21.30 -5.09 4.28
N GLN A 254 21.72 -6.35 4.28
CA GLN A 254 23.05 -6.75 3.79
C GLN A 254 23.19 -6.50 2.28
N THR A 255 22.17 -6.81 1.49
CA THR A 255 22.13 -6.54 0.05
C THR A 255 22.22 -5.04 -0.22
N VAL A 256 21.47 -4.22 0.53
CA VAL A 256 21.56 -2.76 0.42
C VAL A 256 22.97 -2.28 0.77
N GLY A 257 23.55 -2.73 1.90
CA GLY A 257 24.90 -2.36 2.29
C GLY A 257 25.96 -2.69 1.24
N ASN A 258 25.88 -3.89 0.63
CA ASN A 258 26.77 -4.29 -0.47
C ASN A 258 26.62 -3.41 -1.71
N PHE A 259 25.39 -2.98 -2.01
CA PHE A 259 25.12 -2.06 -3.11
C PHE A 259 25.68 -0.66 -2.81
N ILE A 260 25.41 -0.10 -1.63
CA ILE A 260 25.90 1.23 -1.20
C ILE A 260 27.44 1.30 -1.23
N ASN A 261 28.13 0.22 -0.85
CA ASN A 261 29.59 0.18 -0.86
C ASN A 261 30.23 0.13 -2.26
N ARG A 262 29.44 -0.15 -3.30
CA ARG A 262 29.92 -0.31 -4.68
C ARG A 262 29.40 0.75 -5.63
N THR A 263 28.32 1.42 -5.27
CA THR A 263 27.68 2.42 -6.12
C THR A 263 28.47 3.72 -6.13
N SER A 264 28.45 4.40 -7.27
CA SER A 264 28.92 5.78 -7.43
C SER A 264 27.75 6.77 -7.50
N VAL A 265 26.52 6.31 -7.24
CA VAL A 265 25.34 7.17 -7.22
C VAL A 265 25.46 8.14 -6.04
N GLU A 266 25.28 9.42 -6.33
CA GLU A 266 25.26 10.50 -5.34
C GLU A 266 24.19 10.23 -4.27
N GLY A 267 24.47 10.58 -3.01
CA GLY A 267 23.56 10.35 -1.88
C GLY A 267 23.77 9.02 -1.15
N ALA A 268 24.67 8.14 -1.60
CA ALA A 268 25.02 6.90 -0.89
C ALA A 268 25.44 7.14 0.59
N HIS A 269 26.12 8.26 0.88
CA HIS A 269 26.50 8.66 2.24
C HIS A 269 25.35 9.19 3.09
N ARG A 270 24.16 9.39 2.51
CA ARG A 270 22.92 9.78 3.22
C ARG A 270 22.18 8.58 3.81
N VAL A 271 22.70 7.36 3.60
CA VAL A 271 22.16 6.12 4.17
C VAL A 271 22.85 5.81 5.51
N MET A 272 22.07 5.74 6.59
CA MET A 272 22.54 5.51 7.95
C MET A 272 21.89 4.27 8.60
N GLY A 273 22.32 3.96 9.82
CA GLY A 273 21.65 2.98 10.67
C GLY A 273 20.21 3.40 11.00
N LYS A 274 19.36 2.43 11.32
CA LYS A 274 17.96 2.69 11.73
C LYS A 274 17.84 3.52 13.02
N ASP A 275 18.93 3.68 13.75
CA ASP A 275 19.07 4.48 14.95
C ASP A 275 19.42 5.95 14.66
N GLY A 276 19.49 6.34 13.38
CA GLY A 276 19.76 7.71 12.94
C GLY A 276 21.19 8.16 13.21
N ARG A 277 22.12 7.23 13.43
CA ARG A 277 23.51 7.52 13.74
C ARG A 277 24.43 7.32 12.52
N PRO A 278 25.41 8.22 12.30
CA PRO A 278 26.43 8.02 11.29
C PRO A 278 27.27 6.77 11.56
N ALA A 279 27.62 6.05 10.50
CA ALA A 279 28.44 4.85 10.58
C ALA A 279 29.88 5.17 10.98
N ALA A 280 30.34 4.60 12.09
CA ALA A 280 31.71 4.80 12.59
C ALA A 280 32.80 4.29 11.63
N GLY A 281 32.49 3.29 10.81
CA GLY A 281 33.40 2.70 9.81
C GLY A 281 33.24 3.27 8.40
N PHE A 282 32.56 4.40 8.24
CA PHE A 282 32.33 5.00 6.94
C PHE A 282 33.65 5.40 6.26
N ALA A 283 33.77 5.05 4.98
CA ALA A 283 34.83 5.48 4.10
C ALA A 283 34.26 5.78 2.72
N TRP A 284 34.74 6.86 2.10
CA TRP A 284 34.32 7.20 0.75
C TRP A 284 34.89 6.22 -0.27
N THR A 285 34.05 5.81 -1.23
CA THR A 285 34.45 4.89 -2.31
C THR A 285 35.49 5.50 -3.25
N ASP A 286 35.53 6.83 -3.37
CA ASP A 286 36.54 7.59 -4.13
C ASP A 286 37.84 7.85 -3.32
N GLY A 287 37.91 7.39 -2.06
CA GLY A 287 39.08 7.53 -1.19
C GLY A 287 39.28 8.92 -0.57
N ARG A 288 38.35 9.86 -0.73
CA ARG A 288 38.47 11.19 -0.10
C ARG A 288 38.39 11.10 1.44
N PRO A 289 39.02 12.02 2.18
CA PRO A 289 38.94 12.04 3.65
C PRO A 289 37.59 12.59 4.15
N GLY A 290 37.33 12.42 5.44
CA GLY A 290 36.17 12.97 6.13
C GLY A 290 35.19 11.89 6.60
N THR A 291 34.53 12.16 7.72
CA THR A 291 33.52 11.27 8.30
C THR A 291 32.16 11.44 7.63
N GLN A 292 31.30 10.43 7.76
CA GLN A 292 29.91 10.54 7.28
C GLN A 292 29.19 11.71 7.95
N ARG A 293 29.46 11.94 9.25
CA ARG A 293 28.85 13.03 10.01
C ARG A 293 29.20 14.40 9.44
N GLU A 294 30.49 14.67 9.22
CA GLU A 294 30.95 15.95 8.66
C GLU A 294 30.31 16.21 7.29
N ALA A 295 30.19 15.17 6.46
CA ALA A 295 29.53 15.27 5.17
C ALA A 295 28.06 15.67 5.32
N LEU A 296 27.32 14.96 6.18
CA LEU A 296 25.90 15.22 6.41
C LEU A 296 25.65 16.60 7.04
N GLU A 297 26.45 17.01 8.02
CA GLU A 297 26.36 18.34 8.63
C GLU A 297 26.65 19.46 7.60
N SER A 298 27.61 19.25 6.69
CA SER A 298 27.92 20.21 5.62
C SER A 298 26.77 20.37 4.62
N GLU A 299 25.94 19.34 4.48
CA GLU A 299 24.72 19.35 3.68
C GLU A 299 23.52 19.92 4.43
N GLY A 300 23.68 20.28 5.71
CA GLY A 300 22.61 20.86 6.53
C GLY A 300 21.77 19.83 7.30
N LEU A 301 22.22 18.58 7.40
CA LEU A 301 21.57 17.60 8.28
C LEU A 301 21.83 17.98 9.75
N GLN A 302 20.75 18.12 10.52
CA GLN A 302 20.84 18.45 11.93
C GLN A 302 20.95 17.18 12.77
N PHE A 303 21.79 17.24 13.80
CA PHE A 303 21.93 16.20 14.82
C PHE A 303 21.58 16.77 16.19
N ASP A 304 20.90 15.97 17.00
CA ASP A 304 20.62 16.33 18.38
C ASP A 304 21.90 16.24 19.26
N ALA A 305 21.77 16.60 20.53
CA ALA A 305 22.87 16.53 21.50
C ALA A 305 23.40 15.10 21.72
N SER A 306 22.60 14.07 21.40
CA SER A 306 22.97 12.67 21.51
C SER A 306 23.65 12.12 20.23
N GLY A 307 23.72 12.93 19.17
CA GLY A 307 24.30 12.56 17.87
C GLY A 307 23.36 11.75 16.98
N VAL A 308 22.05 11.83 17.20
CA VAL A 308 21.01 11.24 16.35
C VAL A 308 20.51 12.30 15.37
N ALA A 309 20.37 11.91 14.11
CA ALA A 309 19.88 12.79 13.05
C ALA A 309 18.41 13.19 13.25
N SER A 310 18.05 14.39 12.83
CA SER A 310 16.68 14.90 12.89
C SER A 310 15.73 13.99 12.12
N GLU A 311 14.66 13.54 12.77
CA GLU A 311 13.61 12.72 12.13
C GLU A 311 12.83 13.53 11.08
N ALA A 312 12.74 14.85 11.21
CA ALA A 312 12.14 15.72 10.20
C ALA A 312 12.95 15.75 8.88
N GLN A 313 14.16 15.21 8.87
CA GLN A 313 15.03 15.12 7.69
C GLN A 313 15.13 13.66 7.18
N HIS A 314 14.29 12.76 7.67
CA HIS A 314 14.33 11.33 7.37
C HIS A 314 13.32 10.91 6.29
N LEU A 315 13.81 10.49 5.12
CA LEU A 315 12.98 9.81 4.11
C LEU A 315 12.73 8.34 4.47
N ARG A 316 11.46 7.98 4.55
CA ARG A 316 10.96 6.65 4.91
C ARG A 316 10.67 5.78 3.69
N THR A 317 10.43 4.50 3.97
CA THR A 317 9.98 3.51 2.99
C THR A 317 8.82 4.01 2.12
N GLU A 318 7.85 4.69 2.73
CA GLU A 318 6.66 5.21 2.10
C GLU A 318 6.97 6.37 1.14
N ASP A 319 7.92 7.26 1.48
CA ASP A 319 8.39 8.34 0.58
C ASP A 319 8.95 7.77 -0.71
N PHE A 320 9.85 6.80 -0.58
CA PHE A 320 10.44 6.15 -1.73
C PHE A 320 9.39 5.40 -2.52
N ARG A 321 8.50 4.66 -1.85
CA ARG A 321 7.46 3.91 -2.55
C ARG A 321 6.60 4.84 -3.39
N GLU A 322 6.15 5.94 -2.82
CA GLU A 322 5.29 6.90 -3.50
C GLU A 322 6.00 7.55 -4.69
N PHE A 323 7.22 8.05 -4.49
CA PHE A 323 8.04 8.61 -5.56
C PHE A 323 8.28 7.58 -6.67
N LEU A 324 8.73 6.37 -6.32
CA LEU A 324 9.06 5.34 -7.30
C LEU A 324 7.82 4.78 -8.02
N GLU A 325 6.66 4.75 -7.36
CA GLU A 325 5.38 4.43 -7.99
C GLU A 325 4.95 5.53 -8.96
N ALA A 326 5.10 6.81 -8.59
CA ALA A 326 4.82 7.95 -9.48
C ALA A 326 5.75 7.96 -10.70
N LYS A 327 7.01 7.56 -10.53
CA LYS A 327 7.99 7.42 -11.62
C LYS A 327 7.87 6.12 -12.42
N GLY A 328 6.97 5.21 -12.05
CA GLY A 328 6.76 3.93 -12.74
C GLY A 328 7.89 2.94 -12.62
N ILE A 329 8.80 3.17 -11.67
CA ILE A 329 9.90 2.27 -11.34
C ILE A 329 9.38 1.10 -10.50
N LEU A 330 8.53 1.40 -9.51
CA LEU A 330 7.74 0.38 -8.85
C LEU A 330 6.43 0.17 -9.61
N ARG A 331 6.16 -1.10 -9.97
CA ARG A 331 4.87 -1.48 -10.53
C ARG A 331 3.78 -1.23 -9.51
N VAL A 332 2.93 -0.24 -9.79
CA VAL A 332 1.67 -0.06 -9.08
C VAL A 332 0.76 -1.20 -9.49
N LEU A 333 0.51 -2.14 -8.58
CA LEU A 333 -0.49 -3.15 -8.85
C LEU A 333 -1.87 -2.49 -8.79
N PRO A 334 -2.73 -2.72 -9.80
CA PRO A 334 -4.03 -2.07 -9.91
C PRO A 334 -4.90 -2.34 -8.67
N ARG A 335 -4.62 -3.45 -7.97
CA ARG A 335 -5.26 -3.89 -6.72
C ARG A 335 -4.17 -4.47 -5.82
N ARG A 336 -4.36 -4.47 -4.50
CA ARG A 336 -3.58 -5.29 -3.55
C ARG A 336 -4.41 -6.53 -3.18
N ALA A 337 -3.76 -7.49 -2.53
CA ALA A 337 -4.47 -8.64 -1.98
C ALA A 337 -4.17 -8.83 -0.50
N TRP A 338 -5.17 -9.23 0.27
CA TRP A 338 -5.12 -9.31 1.72
C TRP A 338 -5.76 -10.60 2.22
N LEU A 339 -5.20 -11.18 3.27
CA LEU A 339 -5.88 -12.19 4.10
C LEU A 339 -6.36 -11.51 5.37
N VAL A 340 -7.64 -11.70 5.70
CA VAL A 340 -8.21 -11.28 6.99
C VAL A 340 -8.84 -12.49 7.67
N ARG A 341 -8.42 -12.78 8.90
CA ARG A 341 -8.91 -13.93 9.67
C ARG A 341 -10.10 -13.55 10.54
N GLY A 342 -11.16 -14.32 10.44
CA GLY A 342 -12.36 -14.20 11.28
C GLY A 342 -12.89 -15.53 11.82
N SER A 343 -12.19 -16.64 11.56
CA SER A 343 -12.64 -17.99 11.89
C SER A 343 -12.44 -18.39 13.35
N SER A 344 -11.67 -17.61 14.13
CA SER A 344 -11.43 -17.87 15.56
C SER A 344 -11.32 -16.56 16.33
N VAL A 345 -12.39 -15.76 16.29
CA VAL A 345 -12.50 -14.53 17.08
C VAL A 345 -13.15 -14.88 18.42
N ASP A 346 -12.35 -15.08 19.47
CA ASP A 346 -12.83 -15.58 20.79
C ASP A 346 -13.42 -17.00 20.72
N GLY A 347 -12.93 -17.81 19.79
CA GLY A 347 -13.52 -19.14 19.55
C GLY A 347 -14.84 -19.08 18.76
N ARG A 348 -15.18 -17.95 18.14
CA ARG A 348 -16.31 -17.84 17.20
C ARG A 348 -15.83 -17.67 15.77
N ASP A 349 -16.51 -18.37 14.85
CA ASP A 349 -16.34 -18.18 13.41
C ASP A 349 -17.32 -17.10 12.91
N LEU A 350 -16.79 -15.93 12.57
CA LEU A 350 -17.57 -14.81 12.05
C LEU A 350 -17.74 -14.86 10.52
N ILE A 351 -17.04 -15.76 9.82
CA ILE A 351 -17.00 -15.80 8.36
C ILE A 351 -18.38 -16.05 7.72
N PRO A 352 -19.26 -16.91 8.26
CA PRO A 352 -20.62 -17.05 7.72
C PRO A 352 -21.40 -15.72 7.71
N THR A 353 -21.30 -14.95 8.80
CA THR A 353 -21.97 -13.65 8.94
C THR A 353 -21.37 -12.61 7.99
N TRP A 354 -20.03 -12.57 7.90
CA TRP A 354 -19.29 -11.69 6.99
C TRP A 354 -19.73 -11.87 5.54
N ARG A 355 -19.87 -13.12 5.10
CA ARG A 355 -20.27 -13.45 3.74
C ARG A 355 -21.72 -13.12 3.45
N GLN A 356 -22.63 -13.40 4.39
CA GLN A 356 -24.05 -13.10 4.22
C GLN A 356 -24.35 -11.60 4.23
N GLN A 357 -23.69 -10.84 5.12
CA GLN A 357 -23.93 -9.41 5.29
C GLN A 357 -22.96 -8.52 4.50
N GLY A 358 -22.02 -9.12 3.77
CA GLY A 358 -21.13 -8.39 2.86
C GLY A 358 -20.10 -7.53 3.56
N PHE A 359 -19.38 -8.05 4.57
CA PHE A 359 -18.30 -7.33 5.23
C PHE A 359 -17.14 -8.24 5.66
N ALA A 360 -16.01 -7.65 6.05
CA ALA A 360 -14.94 -8.27 6.82
C ALA A 360 -14.66 -7.43 8.06
N SER A 361 -14.11 -7.99 9.13
CA SER A 361 -13.87 -7.21 10.35
C SER A 361 -12.66 -7.63 11.18
N LEU A 362 -12.17 -6.69 11.99
CA LEU A 362 -11.24 -6.94 13.09
C LEU A 362 -11.95 -6.68 14.42
N ARG A 363 -11.58 -7.44 15.46
CA ARG A 363 -12.17 -7.29 16.80
C ARG A 363 -12.10 -5.86 17.30
N ALA A 364 -10.90 -5.26 17.22
CA ALA A 364 -10.63 -3.87 17.62
C ALA A 364 -11.28 -3.46 18.96
N SER A 365 -11.40 -4.38 19.93
CA SER A 365 -12.26 -4.19 21.11
C SER A 365 -11.82 -3.09 22.06
N LYS A 366 -10.53 -2.76 22.06
CA LYS A 366 -9.94 -1.69 22.88
C LYS A 366 -9.55 -0.46 22.06
N LEU A 367 -9.52 -0.57 20.74
CA LEU A 367 -9.13 0.53 19.88
C LEU A 367 -10.26 1.56 19.89
N ARG A 368 -9.94 2.80 20.29
CA ARG A 368 -10.85 3.94 20.10
C ARG A 368 -11.17 4.16 18.63
N GLU A 369 -12.23 4.93 18.37
CA GLU A 369 -12.57 5.34 17.01
C GLU A 369 -11.46 6.24 16.44
N VAL A 370 -11.04 5.93 15.22
CA VAL A 370 -9.97 6.64 14.49
C VAL A 370 -10.39 6.86 13.05
N GLU A 371 -9.89 7.93 12.44
CA GLU A 371 -10.14 8.22 11.02
C GLU A 371 -9.43 7.19 10.12
N SER A 372 -10.02 6.90 8.96
CA SER A 372 -9.55 5.86 8.04
C SER A 372 -8.20 6.17 7.37
N ASP A 373 -7.74 7.42 7.42
CA ASP A 373 -6.47 7.91 6.89
C ASP A 373 -5.43 8.16 7.98
N ILE A 374 -5.66 7.66 9.20
CA ILE A 374 -4.71 7.80 10.32
C ILE A 374 -3.32 7.29 9.94
N SER A 375 -2.30 8.08 10.31
CA SER A 375 -0.91 7.71 10.12
C SER A 375 -0.48 6.58 11.06
N ARG A 376 0.56 5.86 10.66
CA ARG A 376 1.08 4.74 11.43
C ARG A 376 1.64 5.16 12.79
N ASP A 377 2.31 6.31 12.90
CA ASP A 377 2.88 6.74 14.18
C ASP A 377 1.79 7.25 15.12
N LYS A 378 0.80 8.00 14.63
CA LYS A 378 -0.36 8.36 15.44
C LYS A 378 -1.13 7.13 15.93
N LEU A 379 -1.33 6.14 15.06
CA LEU A 379 -1.95 4.88 15.43
C LEU A 379 -1.11 4.10 16.47
N LYS A 380 0.22 4.18 16.37
CA LYS A 380 1.13 3.56 17.34
C LYS A 380 1.01 4.20 18.73
N GLU A 381 0.88 5.52 18.82
CA GLU A 381 0.58 6.19 20.10
C GLU A 381 -0.73 5.65 20.70
N ILE A 382 -1.79 5.63 19.91
CA ILE A 382 -3.11 5.14 20.33
C ILE A 382 -3.04 3.68 20.79
N VAL A 383 -2.38 2.81 20.02
CA VAL A 383 -2.24 1.39 20.38
C VAL A 383 -1.39 1.21 21.64
N ASN A 384 -0.36 2.03 21.84
CA ASN A 384 0.46 1.96 23.06
C ASN A 384 -0.36 2.24 24.33
N ASP A 385 -1.32 3.16 24.23
CA ASP A 385 -2.25 3.55 25.30
C ASP A 385 -3.37 2.52 25.47
N ASP A 386 -4.14 2.26 24.41
CA ASP A 386 -5.35 1.44 24.42
C ASP A 386 -5.05 -0.05 24.68
N TYR A 387 -3.86 -0.49 24.30
CA TYR A 387 -3.36 -1.85 24.55
C TYR A 387 -2.21 -1.86 25.57
N SER A 388 -2.16 -0.90 26.50
CA SER A 388 -1.08 -0.74 27.49
C SER A 388 -0.61 -2.03 28.16
N GLN A 389 -1.53 -2.95 28.48
CA GLN A 389 -1.29 -4.24 29.15
C GLN A 389 -0.70 -5.34 28.25
N THR A 390 -0.58 -5.10 26.96
CA THR A 390 -0.07 -6.06 25.97
C THR A 390 1.44 -5.94 25.81
N SER A 391 2.12 -7.03 25.43
CA SER A 391 3.56 -7.01 25.18
C SER A 391 3.95 -6.07 24.03
N TYR A 392 5.18 -5.57 24.03
CA TYR A 392 5.69 -4.68 22.99
C TYR A 392 5.57 -5.27 21.58
N ALA A 393 5.92 -6.56 21.42
CA ALA A 393 5.82 -7.26 20.13
C ALA A 393 4.37 -7.38 19.65
N ALA A 394 3.41 -7.64 20.56
CA ALA A 394 2.01 -7.74 20.20
C ALA A 394 1.37 -6.36 19.93
N LYS A 395 1.84 -5.28 20.58
CA LYS A 395 1.46 -3.90 20.22
C LYS A 395 1.93 -3.56 18.80
N ALA A 396 3.19 -3.86 18.46
CA ALA A 396 3.71 -3.62 17.12
C ALA A 396 2.90 -4.37 16.04
N ALA A 397 2.57 -5.64 16.29
CA ALA A 397 1.71 -6.40 15.39
C ALA A 397 0.31 -5.77 15.24
N LYS A 398 -0.29 -5.29 16.34
CA LYS A 398 -1.60 -4.61 16.29
C LYS A 398 -1.54 -3.29 15.51
N VAL A 399 -0.46 -2.53 15.63
CA VAL A 399 -0.25 -1.33 14.79
C VAL A 399 -0.23 -1.69 13.32
N ASP A 400 0.53 -2.72 12.94
CA ASP A 400 0.64 -3.13 11.54
C ASP A 400 -0.68 -3.68 11.00
N GLU A 401 -1.44 -4.45 11.80
CA GLU A 401 -2.77 -4.97 11.45
C GLU A 401 -3.79 -3.84 11.27
N PHE A 402 -3.90 -2.93 12.24
CA PHE A 402 -4.85 -1.82 12.18
C PHE A 402 -4.49 -0.84 11.07
N HIS A 403 -3.20 -0.51 10.90
CA HIS A 403 -2.77 0.37 9.81
C HIS A 403 -3.03 -0.28 8.44
N ALA A 404 -2.81 -1.59 8.32
CA ALA A 404 -3.15 -2.32 7.10
C ALA A 404 -4.65 -2.23 6.80
N PHE A 405 -5.50 -2.47 7.80
CA PHE A 405 -6.94 -2.47 7.63
C PHE A 405 -7.55 -1.07 7.47
N LEU A 406 -7.08 -0.06 8.18
CA LEU A 406 -7.59 1.32 8.12
C LEU A 406 -7.09 2.03 6.85
N SER A 407 -5.77 2.07 6.68
CA SER A 407 -5.15 3.00 5.72
C SER A 407 -4.64 2.30 4.46
N ARG A 408 -4.11 1.07 4.55
CA ARG A 408 -3.48 0.40 3.37
C ARG A 408 -4.44 -0.36 2.47
N MET A 409 -5.49 -0.95 3.04
CA MET A 409 -6.57 -1.60 2.30
C MET A 409 -7.43 -0.54 1.63
N GLN A 410 -7.66 -0.70 0.34
CA GLN A 410 -8.42 0.25 -0.45
C GLN A 410 -9.61 -0.44 -1.11
N ILE A 411 -10.58 0.37 -1.55
CA ILE A 411 -11.66 -0.10 -2.41
C ILE A 411 -11.04 -0.76 -3.64
N ASP A 412 -11.70 -1.81 -4.11
CA ASP A 412 -11.21 -2.73 -5.12
C ASP A 412 -10.04 -3.62 -4.70
N ASP A 413 -9.47 -3.58 -3.50
CA ASP A 413 -8.50 -4.62 -3.14
C ASP A 413 -9.17 -6.01 -3.06
N VAL A 414 -8.41 -7.06 -3.36
CA VAL A 414 -8.85 -8.44 -3.17
C VAL A 414 -8.67 -8.81 -1.71
N ILE A 415 -9.71 -9.33 -1.09
CA ILE A 415 -9.66 -9.83 0.28
C ILE A 415 -9.98 -11.32 0.28
N ALA A 416 -9.23 -12.07 1.07
CA ALA A 416 -9.40 -13.50 1.25
C ALA A 416 -9.61 -13.80 2.74
N THR A 417 -10.33 -14.87 3.02
CA THR A 417 -10.49 -15.42 4.36
C THR A 417 -10.63 -16.92 4.31
N THR A 418 -10.33 -17.60 5.42
CA THR A 418 -10.42 -19.05 5.52
C THR A 418 -11.41 -19.45 6.59
N SER A 419 -12.32 -20.36 6.27
CA SER A 419 -13.22 -20.99 7.23
C SER A 419 -13.54 -22.41 6.76
N GLN A 420 -13.61 -23.36 7.70
CA GLN A 420 -14.00 -24.75 7.46
C GLN A 420 -13.22 -25.42 6.31
N GLY A 421 -11.89 -25.29 6.29
CA GLY A 421 -11.05 -25.89 5.25
C GLY A 421 -11.19 -25.28 3.85
N ARG A 422 -11.87 -24.13 3.71
CA ARG A 422 -12.06 -23.44 2.42
C ARG A 422 -11.51 -22.02 2.44
N LEU A 423 -11.04 -21.56 1.29
CA LEU A 423 -10.66 -20.17 1.04
C LEU A 423 -11.82 -19.45 0.34
N PHE A 424 -12.30 -18.39 0.96
CA PHE A 424 -13.26 -17.47 0.36
C PHE A 424 -12.52 -16.23 -0.10
N VAL A 425 -12.84 -15.74 -1.29
CA VAL A 425 -12.28 -14.52 -1.87
C VAL A 425 -13.38 -13.51 -2.14
N GLY A 426 -13.05 -12.23 -2.06
CA GLY A 426 -13.98 -11.12 -2.24
C GLY A 426 -13.28 -9.86 -2.72
N THR A 427 -14.07 -8.82 -2.99
CA THR A 427 -13.60 -7.48 -3.32
C THR A 427 -14.06 -6.50 -2.25
N ILE A 428 -13.15 -5.66 -1.74
CA ILE A 428 -13.51 -4.55 -0.84
C ILE A 428 -14.30 -3.51 -1.62
N THR A 429 -15.46 -3.07 -1.08
CA THR A 429 -16.40 -2.18 -1.76
C THR A 429 -16.60 -0.85 -1.04
N GLY A 430 -15.77 -0.53 -0.04
CA GLY A 430 -15.93 0.70 0.74
C GLY A 430 -14.86 0.92 1.80
N PRO A 431 -14.90 2.09 2.47
CA PRO A 431 -13.94 2.47 3.50
C PRO A 431 -14.08 1.61 4.77
N ALA A 432 -13.12 1.75 5.68
CA ALA A 432 -13.22 1.15 7.00
C ALA A 432 -14.21 1.94 7.86
N GLU A 433 -15.02 1.22 8.64
CA GLU A 433 -16.03 1.79 9.51
C GLU A 433 -15.88 1.25 10.93
N HIS A 434 -15.99 2.14 11.92
CA HIS A 434 -16.09 1.77 13.32
C HIS A 434 -17.57 1.55 13.69
N LEU A 435 -17.93 0.31 14.01
CA LEU A 435 -19.29 -0.06 14.41
C LEU A 435 -19.24 -0.82 15.72
N LYS A 436 -19.74 -0.25 16.81
CA LYS A 436 -19.81 -0.96 18.10
C LYS A 436 -20.71 -2.19 17.96
N SER A 437 -20.09 -3.36 17.85
CA SER A 437 -20.79 -4.64 17.80
C SER A 437 -21.29 -5.02 19.20
N PRO A 438 -22.50 -5.60 19.34
CA PRO A 438 -23.07 -5.97 20.65
C PRO A 438 -22.18 -6.90 21.47
N ASP A 439 -21.37 -7.74 20.80
CA ASP A 439 -20.42 -8.69 21.40
C ASP A 439 -18.98 -8.16 21.44
N GLY A 440 -18.70 -7.00 20.86
CA GLY A 440 -17.37 -6.40 20.78
C GLY A 440 -16.39 -7.19 19.89
N LEU A 441 -16.87 -8.13 19.08
CA LEU A 441 -16.05 -9.04 18.26
C LEU A 441 -15.83 -8.53 16.83
N SER A 442 -16.56 -7.50 16.41
CA SER A 442 -16.57 -7.00 15.03
C SER A 442 -16.67 -5.47 15.02
N ASN A 443 -15.76 -4.79 15.74
CA ASN A 443 -15.84 -3.35 15.93
C ASN A 443 -15.27 -2.51 14.80
N LEU A 444 -14.35 -3.07 14.02
CA LEU A 444 -13.76 -2.42 12.87
C LEU A 444 -14.11 -3.22 11.62
N ARG A 445 -14.97 -2.67 10.75
CA ARG A 445 -15.54 -3.38 9.60
C ARG A 445 -15.13 -2.73 8.28
N ARG A 446 -15.18 -3.51 7.21
CA ARG A 446 -15.12 -3.04 5.82
C ARG A 446 -16.18 -3.76 5.01
N PRO A 447 -16.93 -3.08 4.14
CA PRO A 447 -17.86 -3.74 3.24
C PRO A 447 -17.08 -4.52 2.16
N VAL A 448 -17.55 -5.73 1.87
CA VAL A 448 -16.91 -6.69 0.97
C VAL A 448 -17.97 -7.43 0.15
N ALA A 449 -17.81 -7.39 -1.17
CA ALA A 449 -18.52 -8.28 -2.08
C ALA A 449 -17.80 -9.64 -2.14
N TRP A 450 -18.26 -10.61 -1.36
CA TRP A 450 -17.72 -11.97 -1.33
C TRP A 450 -18.17 -12.78 -2.53
N ALA A 451 -17.29 -13.66 -3.02
CA ALA A 451 -17.67 -14.69 -3.98
C ALA A 451 -18.63 -15.71 -3.33
N PRO A 452 -19.56 -16.27 -4.11
CA PRO A 452 -20.60 -17.17 -3.62
C PRO A 452 -20.02 -18.50 -3.11
N ASP A 453 -18.90 -18.96 -3.68
CA ASP A 453 -18.29 -20.24 -3.35
C ASP A 453 -16.89 -20.08 -2.73
N GLY A 454 -16.50 -21.04 -1.91
CA GLY A 454 -15.12 -21.16 -1.40
C GLY A 454 -14.33 -22.19 -2.20
N VAL A 455 -13.03 -22.00 -2.36
CA VAL A 455 -12.12 -23.00 -2.94
C VAL A 455 -11.66 -23.95 -1.84
N ASP A 456 -11.65 -25.25 -2.12
CA ASP A 456 -11.12 -26.24 -1.18
C ASP A 456 -9.62 -26.02 -0.95
N TYR A 457 -9.18 -26.09 0.31
CA TYR A 457 -7.76 -25.93 0.65
C TYR A 457 -6.85 -26.89 -0.13
N ALA A 458 -7.29 -28.11 -0.41
CA ALA A 458 -6.52 -29.09 -1.16
C ALA A 458 -6.18 -28.60 -2.58
N GLU A 459 -7.08 -27.85 -3.21
CA GLU A 459 -6.97 -27.35 -4.58
C GLU A 459 -6.14 -26.06 -4.70
N LEU A 460 -5.79 -25.43 -3.57
CA LEU A 460 -5.05 -24.17 -3.59
C LEU A 460 -3.59 -24.36 -4.07
N PRO A 461 -3.07 -23.41 -4.86
CA PRO A 461 -1.64 -23.35 -5.20
C PRO A 461 -0.75 -23.25 -3.95
N GLY A 462 0.46 -23.83 -4.03
CA GLY A 462 1.39 -23.90 -2.90
C GLY A 462 1.81 -22.53 -2.34
N GLU A 463 1.92 -21.52 -3.20
CA GLU A 463 2.25 -20.14 -2.79
C GLU A 463 1.14 -19.46 -1.96
N VAL A 464 -0.13 -19.82 -2.21
CA VAL A 464 -1.26 -19.35 -1.40
C VAL A 464 -1.25 -20.08 -0.06
N LYS A 465 -1.07 -21.41 -0.07
CA LYS A 465 -0.98 -22.24 1.14
C LYS A 465 0.11 -21.75 2.10
N ALA A 466 1.30 -21.40 1.58
CA ALA A 466 2.39 -20.88 2.39
C ALA A 466 2.02 -19.57 3.12
N ARG A 467 1.23 -18.69 2.49
CA ARG A 467 0.73 -17.47 3.12
C ARG A 467 -0.32 -17.75 4.19
N LEU A 468 -1.17 -18.76 3.98
CA LEU A 468 -2.19 -19.17 4.95
C LEU A 468 -1.60 -19.75 6.25
N GLN A 469 -0.33 -20.16 6.26
CA GLN A 469 0.36 -20.61 7.49
C GLN A 469 0.83 -19.46 8.40
N ILE A 470 0.81 -18.21 7.91
CA ILE A 470 1.24 -17.03 8.68
C ILE A 470 0.16 -16.68 9.70
N GLN A 471 0.50 -16.69 10.99
CA GLN A 471 -0.45 -16.57 12.11
C GLN A 471 -0.90 -15.14 12.48
N TYR A 472 -0.77 -14.16 11.57
CA TYR A 472 -1.28 -12.80 11.81
C TYR A 472 -2.75 -12.68 11.38
N ASP A 473 -3.51 -11.80 12.04
CA ASP A 473 -4.93 -11.55 11.76
C ASP A 473 -5.12 -10.91 10.37
N VAL A 474 -4.16 -10.08 9.97
CA VAL A 474 -4.07 -9.45 8.65
C VAL A 474 -2.74 -9.80 8.00
N VAL A 475 -2.76 -10.36 6.80
CA VAL A 475 -1.55 -10.68 6.02
C VAL A 475 -1.64 -10.07 4.63
N GLU A 476 -0.60 -9.37 4.21
CA GLU A 476 -0.50 -8.91 2.82
C GLU A 476 -0.19 -10.08 1.89
N MET A 477 -1.05 -10.28 0.89
CA MET A 477 -0.97 -11.33 -0.14
C MET A 477 -0.80 -10.76 -1.54
N THR A 478 -0.37 -9.51 -1.68
CA THR A 478 -0.23 -8.81 -2.96
C THR A 478 0.61 -9.57 -3.99
N GLN A 479 1.58 -10.39 -3.55
CA GLN A 479 2.35 -11.26 -4.45
C GLN A 479 1.53 -12.40 -5.07
N GLN A 480 0.44 -12.81 -4.43
CA GLN A 480 -0.50 -13.85 -4.86
C GLN A 480 -1.73 -13.25 -5.55
N LEU A 481 -1.73 -11.94 -5.85
CA LEU A 481 -2.88 -11.24 -6.41
C LEU A 481 -3.41 -11.91 -7.69
N GLU A 482 -2.55 -12.22 -8.65
CA GLU A 482 -2.97 -12.80 -9.93
C GLU A 482 -3.69 -14.15 -9.74
N VAL A 483 -3.28 -14.94 -8.75
CA VAL A 483 -3.94 -16.21 -8.41
C VAL A 483 -5.29 -15.96 -7.77
N LEU A 484 -5.35 -15.08 -6.77
CA LEU A 484 -6.59 -14.75 -6.07
C LEU A 484 -7.62 -14.09 -7.01
N GLU A 485 -7.18 -13.28 -7.96
CA GLU A 485 -8.05 -12.69 -8.99
C GLU A 485 -8.62 -13.73 -9.94
N LYS A 486 -7.83 -14.73 -10.36
CA LYS A 486 -8.33 -15.84 -11.18
C LYS A 486 -9.43 -16.60 -10.43
N LEU A 487 -9.19 -16.94 -9.15
CA LEU A 487 -10.19 -17.60 -8.31
C LEU A 487 -11.48 -16.75 -8.20
N LEU A 488 -11.33 -15.45 -7.98
CA LEU A 488 -12.45 -14.51 -7.90
C LEU A 488 -13.26 -14.42 -9.22
N ILE A 489 -12.59 -14.49 -10.37
CA ILE A 489 -13.25 -14.45 -11.70
C ILE A 489 -13.99 -15.75 -11.97
N THR A 490 -13.38 -16.90 -11.67
CA THR A 490 -13.97 -18.23 -11.91
C THR A 490 -15.25 -18.46 -11.09
N GLN A 491 -15.37 -17.79 -9.94
CA GLN A 491 -16.53 -17.92 -9.04
C GLN A 491 -17.63 -16.88 -9.29
N ARG A 492 -17.52 -16.05 -10.34
CA ARG A 492 -18.62 -15.12 -10.67
C ARG A 492 -19.80 -15.92 -11.23
N PRO A 493 -21.02 -15.71 -10.74
CA PRO A 493 -22.19 -16.29 -11.39
C PRO A 493 -22.26 -15.77 -12.82
N THR A 494 -22.28 -16.68 -13.80
CA THR A 494 -22.79 -16.37 -15.14
C THR A 494 -24.21 -15.88 -14.97
N ALA A 495 -24.49 -14.66 -15.44
CA ALA A 495 -25.75 -13.96 -15.23
C ALA A 495 -26.95 -14.76 -15.77
N GLU A 496 -27.55 -15.62 -14.95
CA GLU A 496 -28.83 -16.27 -15.25
C GLU A 496 -29.59 -16.87 -14.04
N GLU A 497 -29.15 -16.68 -12.79
CA GLU A 497 -29.91 -17.19 -11.63
C GLU A 497 -30.38 -16.05 -10.71
N GLU A 498 -31.71 -15.90 -10.63
CA GLU A 498 -32.40 -15.01 -9.68
C GLU A 498 -32.10 -15.40 -8.23
N PRO A 499 -31.93 -14.43 -7.31
CA PRO A 499 -31.64 -14.74 -5.91
C PRO A 499 -32.89 -15.33 -5.24
N SER A 500 -32.84 -16.63 -4.92
CA SER A 500 -33.74 -17.23 -3.94
C SER A 500 -33.23 -16.91 -2.53
N LEU A 501 -34.09 -16.32 -1.70
CA LEU A 501 -33.81 -16.02 -0.29
C LEU A 501 -33.57 -17.33 0.48
N PRO A 502 -32.42 -17.53 1.17
CA PRO A 502 -32.30 -18.64 2.09
C PRO A 502 -32.92 -18.31 3.45
N ALA A 503 -33.57 -19.32 4.02
CA ALA A 503 -34.21 -19.34 5.32
C ALA A 503 -33.25 -19.02 6.49
N SER A 504 -33.84 -18.54 7.59
CA SER A 504 -33.18 -18.20 8.85
C SER A 504 -32.25 -19.30 9.36
N VAL A 505 -31.02 -18.95 9.73
CA VAL A 505 -30.09 -19.86 10.42
C VAL A 505 -29.86 -19.34 11.83
N LEU A 506 -30.15 -20.20 12.81
CA LEU A 506 -29.83 -20.04 14.22
C LEU A 506 -28.31 -19.91 14.39
N GLU A 507 -27.90 -19.12 15.37
CA GLU A 507 -26.53 -19.03 15.89
C GLU A 507 -25.99 -20.45 16.13
N ALA A 508 -25.00 -20.88 15.32
CA ALA A 508 -24.37 -22.17 15.53
C ALA A 508 -23.38 -22.06 16.68
N GLU A 509 -23.71 -22.70 17.80
CA GLU A 509 -22.84 -22.92 18.94
C GLU A 509 -21.63 -23.78 18.51
N LEU A 510 -20.45 -23.53 19.09
CA LEU A 510 -19.23 -24.29 18.77
C LEU A 510 -19.41 -25.74 19.20
N VAL A 511 -19.65 -26.65 18.25
CA VAL A 511 -19.73 -28.09 18.51
C VAL A 511 -18.37 -28.71 18.23
N LEU A 512 -17.71 -29.23 19.28
CA LEU A 512 -16.49 -30.02 19.11
C LEU A 512 -16.83 -31.36 18.43
N PRO A 513 -16.02 -31.84 17.48
CA PRO A 513 -16.26 -33.13 16.84
C PRO A 513 -16.07 -34.28 17.82
N ASP A 514 -16.98 -35.27 17.78
CA ASP A 514 -16.91 -36.47 18.61
C ASP A 514 -15.63 -37.29 18.35
N ALA A 515 -15.24 -38.12 19.34
CA ALA A 515 -14.16 -39.06 19.20
C ALA A 515 -14.46 -40.09 18.09
N THR A 516 -13.45 -40.42 17.29
CA THR A 516 -13.56 -41.45 16.25
C THR A 516 -12.79 -42.71 16.66
N ASP A 517 -13.29 -43.87 16.27
CA ASP A 517 -12.60 -45.16 16.49
C ASP A 517 -11.19 -45.16 15.89
N GLN A 518 -11.03 -44.50 14.73
CA GLN A 518 -9.74 -44.35 14.05
C GLN A 518 -8.73 -43.55 14.89
N LEU A 519 -9.17 -42.47 15.53
CA LEU A 519 -8.30 -41.67 16.39
C LEU A 519 -7.92 -42.45 17.65
N ALA A 520 -8.87 -43.14 18.28
CA ALA A 520 -8.65 -43.98 19.44
C ALA A 520 -7.62 -45.09 19.16
N GLU A 521 -7.76 -45.78 18.01
CA GLU A 521 -6.82 -46.81 17.56
C GLU A 521 -5.42 -46.22 17.32
N SER A 522 -5.31 -45.06 16.67
CA SER A 522 -4.01 -44.39 16.42
C SER A 522 -3.27 -43.98 17.70
N LEU A 523 -4.02 -43.70 18.77
CA LEU A 523 -3.50 -43.27 20.07
C LEU A 523 -3.30 -44.44 21.04
N ASN A 524 -3.75 -45.66 20.69
CA ASN A 524 -3.81 -46.82 21.58
C ASN A 524 -4.55 -46.52 22.90
N VAL A 525 -5.68 -45.82 22.81
CA VAL A 525 -6.56 -45.49 23.95
C VAL A 525 -8.00 -45.93 23.66
N ASP A 526 -8.81 -46.04 24.70
CA ASP A 526 -10.23 -46.37 24.55
C ASP A 526 -11.01 -45.18 23.97
N ALA A 527 -11.94 -45.43 23.04
CA ALA A 527 -12.76 -44.40 22.42
C ALA A 527 -13.64 -43.66 23.45
N GLU A 528 -14.12 -44.37 24.48
CA GLU A 528 -14.90 -43.81 25.59
C GLU A 528 -14.08 -42.80 26.40
N TRP A 529 -12.81 -43.10 26.68
CA TRP A 529 -11.90 -42.20 27.38
C TRP A 529 -11.57 -40.96 26.55
N LEU A 530 -11.43 -41.12 25.23
CA LEU A 530 -11.18 -40.02 24.32
C LEU A 530 -12.40 -39.10 24.20
N GLN A 531 -13.61 -39.66 24.16
CA GLN A 531 -14.86 -38.89 24.20
C GLN A 531 -14.97 -38.10 25.50
N GLU A 532 -14.66 -38.71 26.65
CA GLU A 532 -14.64 -38.01 27.94
C GLU A 532 -13.70 -36.79 27.93
N CYS A 533 -12.54 -36.87 27.25
CA CYS A 533 -11.64 -35.73 27.10
C CYS A 533 -12.25 -34.58 26.27
N ILE A 534 -13.04 -34.92 25.24
CA ILE A 534 -13.73 -33.95 24.37
C ILE A 534 -14.90 -33.30 25.10
N ASP A 535 -15.66 -34.10 25.85
CA ASP A 535 -16.77 -33.63 26.69
C ASP A 535 -16.24 -32.68 27.79
N LEU A 536 -15.11 -33.03 28.42
CA LEU A 536 -14.45 -32.17 29.40
C LEU A 536 -13.95 -30.86 28.80
N LEU A 537 -13.44 -30.88 27.57
CA LEU A 537 -13.03 -29.66 26.85
C LEU A 537 -14.21 -28.78 26.45
N SER A 538 -15.36 -29.39 26.19
CA SER A 538 -16.62 -28.71 25.91
C SER A 538 -17.19 -28.00 27.15
N ASP A 539 -17.08 -28.64 28.33
CA ASP A 539 -17.49 -28.05 29.63
C ASP A 539 -16.46 -27.02 30.15
N ARG A 540 -15.16 -27.31 30.02
CA ARG A 540 -14.07 -26.44 30.46
C ARG A 540 -12.97 -26.36 29.40
N PRO A 541 -12.58 -25.15 28.94
CA PRO A 541 -11.62 -24.97 27.84
C PRO A 541 -10.15 -25.22 28.24
N GLN A 542 -9.90 -26.15 29.17
CA GLN A 542 -8.58 -26.53 29.65
C GLN A 542 -8.56 -27.99 30.10
N LEU A 543 -7.58 -28.74 29.60
CA LEU A 543 -7.33 -30.13 29.99
C LEU A 543 -5.84 -30.30 30.35
N ILE A 544 -5.55 -31.03 31.44
CA ILE A 544 -4.17 -31.27 31.92
C ILE A 544 -3.90 -32.77 31.89
N PHE A 545 -2.98 -33.21 31.02
CA PHE A 545 -2.49 -34.58 31.01
C PHE A 545 -1.34 -34.75 32.03
N PHE A 546 -1.48 -35.65 32.99
CA PHE A 546 -0.47 -35.94 34.02
C PHE A 546 0.01 -37.39 33.94
N GLY A 547 1.31 -37.63 34.17
CA GLY A 547 1.89 -38.97 34.20
C GLY A 547 3.43 -38.99 34.07
N PRO A 548 4.09 -40.15 34.30
CA PRO A 548 5.55 -40.29 34.23
C PRO A 548 6.18 -39.79 32.92
N PRO A 549 7.46 -39.37 32.89
CA PRO A 549 8.12 -38.99 31.64
C PRO A 549 8.08 -40.11 30.59
N GLY A 550 7.90 -39.77 29.31
CA GLY A 550 7.86 -40.75 28.21
C GLY A 550 6.50 -41.41 27.92
N THR A 551 5.44 -41.07 28.66
CA THR A 551 4.08 -41.65 28.51
C THR A 551 3.22 -41.03 27.40
N GLY A 552 3.81 -40.42 26.37
CA GLY A 552 3.04 -39.94 25.20
C GLY A 552 2.10 -38.74 25.43
N LYS A 553 2.10 -38.08 26.60
CA LYS A 553 1.22 -36.93 26.93
C LYS A 553 1.18 -35.84 25.85
N THR A 554 2.35 -35.41 25.39
CA THR A 554 2.46 -34.38 24.33
C THR A 554 1.92 -34.89 23.00
N PHE A 555 2.10 -36.18 22.71
CA PHE A 555 1.62 -36.80 21.49
C PHE A 555 0.09 -36.88 21.45
N ILE A 556 -0.54 -37.33 22.55
CA ILE A 556 -2.00 -37.35 22.70
C ILE A 556 -2.57 -35.93 22.61
N ALA A 557 -1.98 -34.96 23.31
CA ALA A 557 -2.45 -33.57 23.28
C ALA A 557 -2.41 -32.96 21.87
N GLN A 558 -1.34 -33.23 21.10
CA GLN A 558 -1.23 -32.76 19.72
C GLN A 558 -2.22 -33.45 18.78
N ALA A 559 -2.40 -34.76 18.90
CA ALA A 559 -3.35 -35.51 18.08
C ALA A 559 -4.80 -35.09 18.37
N LEU A 560 -5.15 -34.91 19.65
CA LEU A 560 -6.47 -34.42 20.06
C LEU A 560 -6.69 -32.98 19.54
N ALA A 561 -5.69 -32.09 19.65
CA ALA A 561 -5.82 -30.73 19.12
C ALA A 561 -6.05 -30.69 17.60
N ARG A 562 -5.36 -31.56 16.84
CA ARG A 562 -5.57 -31.68 15.38
C ARG A 562 -6.94 -32.26 15.01
N HIS A 563 -7.51 -33.10 15.87
CA HIS A 563 -8.85 -33.64 15.66
C HIS A 563 -9.93 -32.60 15.94
N LEU A 564 -9.74 -31.81 16.99
CA LEU A 564 -10.73 -30.82 17.46
C LEU A 564 -10.78 -29.56 16.60
N THR A 565 -9.68 -29.21 15.93
CA THR A 565 -9.61 -28.00 15.10
C THR A 565 -8.55 -28.12 14.02
N ASP A 566 -8.66 -27.28 12.99
CA ASP A 566 -7.64 -27.12 11.96
C ASP A 566 -6.24 -26.89 12.56
N GLU A 567 -5.18 -27.43 11.93
CA GLU A 567 -3.80 -27.26 12.40
C GLU A 567 -3.39 -25.78 12.55
N ASN A 568 -4.02 -24.88 11.79
CA ASN A 568 -3.79 -23.44 11.85
C ASN A 568 -4.31 -22.78 13.16
N ASN A 569 -5.22 -23.46 13.86
CA ASN A 569 -5.77 -23.03 15.15
C ASN A 569 -5.09 -23.73 16.34
N VAL A 570 -4.05 -24.54 16.08
CA VAL A 570 -3.28 -25.23 17.12
C VAL A 570 -1.95 -24.49 17.36
N ARG A 571 -1.70 -24.08 18.62
CA ARG A 571 -0.43 -23.48 19.03
C ARG A 571 0.23 -24.31 20.13
N LEU A 572 1.42 -24.86 19.85
CA LEU A 572 2.25 -25.51 20.86
C LEU A 572 3.05 -24.46 21.63
N VAL A 573 2.91 -24.42 22.95
CA VAL A 573 3.70 -23.55 23.84
C VAL A 573 4.51 -24.44 24.78
N GLN A 574 5.85 -24.36 24.69
CA GLN A 574 6.76 -25.08 25.58
C GLN A 574 7.36 -24.11 26.59
N PHE A 575 7.17 -24.39 27.87
CA PHE A 575 7.82 -23.67 28.96
C PHE A 575 9.19 -24.31 29.23
N HIS A 576 10.24 -23.50 29.34
CA HIS A 576 11.60 -23.93 29.69
C HIS A 576 11.83 -23.86 31.20
#